data_AF-A0A316AC26-F1
#
_entry.id   AF-A0A316AC26-F1
#
_cell.length_a   1.000
_cell.length_b   1.000
_cell.length_c   1.000
_cell.angle_alpha   90.00
_cell.angle_beta   90.00
_cell.angle_gamma   90.00
#
_symmetry.space_group_name_H-M   'P 1'
#
loop_
_entity.id
_entity.type
_entity.pdbx_description
1 polymer ?
#
loop_
_entity_poly.entity_id
_entity_poly.type
_entity_poly.pdbx_seq_one_letter_code
_entity_poly.pdbx_strand_id
1 'polypeptide(L)'
;MASREAAQAADLQQSPAITVGQGELAPTSSSCLFSDAAEEDGAELVVTQPTTEGDPIRTHYRRLPGQPGLEVLVDSTDDKFGSGTWERQSCPEATSLADLGTCHGPS
;
A
#
# COMPACT_ATOMS: atom_id res chain seq x y z
N MET A 1 -5.31 -2.92 -20.70
CA MET A 1 -5.67 -1.49 -20.57
C MET A 1 -6.17 -1.13 -19.16
N ALA A 2 -6.36 -2.07 -18.23
CA ALA A 2 -6.79 -1.78 -16.85
C ALA A 2 -5.65 -1.35 -15.89
N SER A 3 -4.40 -1.41 -16.31
CA SER A 3 -3.22 -1.34 -15.43
C SER A 3 -2.83 0.06 -14.93
N ARG A 4 -3.48 1.12 -15.42
CA ARG A 4 -3.14 2.51 -15.04
C ARG A 4 -4.16 3.18 -14.11
N GLU A 5 -5.38 2.67 -14.01
CA GLU A 5 -6.46 3.38 -13.32
C GLU A 5 -6.43 3.20 -11.79
N ALA A 6 -5.89 2.08 -11.27
CA ALA A 6 -5.76 1.90 -9.82
C ALA A 6 -4.72 2.85 -9.19
N ALA A 7 -3.72 3.29 -9.97
CA ALA A 7 -2.62 4.10 -9.46
C ALA A 7 -2.88 5.61 -9.50
N GLN A 8 -3.82 6.10 -10.33
CA GLN A 8 -3.66 7.41 -10.98
C GLN A 8 -4.66 8.51 -10.58
N ALA A 9 -5.54 8.31 -9.58
CA ALA A 9 -6.63 9.26 -9.32
C ALA A 9 -6.49 10.16 -8.07
N ALA A 10 -5.37 10.14 -7.34
CA ALA A 10 -5.15 11.05 -6.22
C ALA A 10 -3.73 11.62 -6.27
N ASP A 11 -3.59 12.94 -6.23
CA ASP A 11 -2.32 13.66 -6.11
C ASP A 11 -1.82 13.52 -4.65
N LEU A 12 -1.48 12.29 -4.25
CA LEU A 12 -1.06 11.97 -2.88
C LEU A 12 0.39 12.37 -2.68
N GLN A 13 0.68 12.96 -1.51
CA GLN A 13 2.04 13.22 -1.08
C GLN A 13 2.83 11.91 -1.02
N GLN A 14 3.95 11.85 -1.76
CA GLN A 14 4.77 10.64 -1.82
C GLN A 14 5.73 10.59 -0.64
N SER A 15 5.66 9.49 0.09
CA SER A 15 6.64 9.15 1.12
C SER A 15 7.83 8.45 0.48
N PRO A 16 9.04 8.49 1.07
CA PRO A 16 10.16 7.72 0.57
C PRO A 16 9.80 6.24 0.46
N ALA A 17 10.00 5.65 -0.72
CA ALA A 17 9.76 4.22 -0.94
C ALA A 17 10.70 3.38 -0.09
N ILE A 18 10.21 2.23 0.37
CA ILE A 18 10.94 1.34 1.28
C ILE A 18 11.06 -0.04 0.65
N THR A 19 12.26 -0.63 0.73
CA THR A 19 12.49 -2.03 0.40
C THR A 19 12.84 -2.78 1.68
N VAL A 20 12.16 -3.89 1.93
CA VAL A 20 12.46 -4.77 3.08
C VAL A 20 12.78 -6.18 2.60
N GLY A 21 13.45 -6.96 3.45
CA GLY A 21 13.76 -8.35 3.17
C GLY A 21 12.51 -9.24 3.12
N GLN A 22 12.65 -10.43 2.54
CA GLN A 22 11.61 -11.45 2.58
C GLN A 22 11.27 -11.81 4.04
N GLY A 23 9.99 -11.77 4.40
CA GLY A 23 9.51 -12.10 5.75
C GLY A 23 9.80 -11.04 6.82
N GLU A 24 10.39 -9.91 6.43
CA GLU A 24 10.56 -8.77 7.31
C GLU A 24 9.21 -8.06 7.54
N LEU A 25 9.00 -7.59 8.77
CA LEU A 25 7.81 -6.83 9.13
C LEU A 25 7.75 -5.50 8.36
N ALA A 26 6.53 -4.97 8.24
CA ALA A 26 6.31 -3.67 7.65
C ALA A 26 7.18 -2.59 8.32
N PRO A 27 7.71 -1.64 7.54
CA PRO A 27 8.68 -0.69 8.07
C PRO A 27 8.07 0.19 9.15
N THR A 28 8.87 0.47 10.20
CA THR A 28 8.49 1.36 11.30
C THR A 28 8.35 2.82 10.88
N SER A 29 8.89 3.18 9.70
CA SER A 29 8.81 4.51 9.11
C SER A 29 7.56 4.66 8.23
N SER A 30 6.38 4.52 8.86
CA SER A 30 5.08 4.75 8.22
C SER A 30 4.35 5.99 8.75
N SER A 31 5.02 6.82 9.57
CA SER A 31 4.42 7.99 10.22
C SER A 31 3.88 9.02 9.22
N CYS A 32 4.45 9.06 8.02
CA CYS A 32 3.96 9.86 6.90
C CYS A 32 2.49 9.59 6.55
N LEU A 33 1.99 8.36 6.72
CA LEU A 33 0.59 8.00 6.42
C LEU A 33 -0.41 8.41 7.50
N PHE A 34 0.08 8.70 8.71
CA PHE A 34 -0.74 8.92 9.91
C PHE A 34 -0.49 10.28 10.54
N SER A 35 0.09 11.22 9.77
CA SER A 35 0.26 12.61 10.19
C SER A 35 -0.98 13.44 9.85
N ASP A 36 -1.23 14.53 10.57
CA ASP A 36 -2.34 15.46 10.29
C ASP A 36 -2.37 15.89 8.81
N ALA A 37 -1.20 16.21 8.24
CA ALA A 37 -1.08 16.56 6.83
C ALA A 37 -1.53 15.44 5.88
N ALA A 38 -1.28 14.18 6.23
CA ALA A 38 -1.78 13.06 5.44
C ALA A 38 -3.29 12.85 5.60
N GLU A 39 -3.88 13.23 6.73
CA GLU A 39 -5.34 13.20 6.87
C GLU A 39 -6.02 14.25 5.98
N GLU A 40 -5.38 15.42 5.83
CA GLU A 40 -5.89 16.54 5.03
C GLU A 40 -5.62 16.37 3.53
N ASP A 41 -4.38 16.10 3.15
CA ASP A 41 -3.92 16.13 1.75
C ASP A 41 -3.73 14.72 1.17
N GLY A 42 -3.69 13.69 2.03
CA GLY A 42 -3.42 12.33 1.63
C GLY A 42 -1.93 12.04 1.50
N ALA A 43 -1.58 10.77 1.60
CA ALA A 43 -0.20 10.31 1.46
C ALA A 43 -0.14 8.91 0.88
N GLU A 44 0.93 8.61 0.16
CA GLU A 44 1.25 7.28 -0.33
C GLU A 44 2.62 6.83 0.17
N LEU A 45 2.72 5.57 0.57
CA LEU A 45 3.96 4.89 0.88
C LEU A 45 3.99 3.57 0.10
N VAL A 46 5.05 3.39 -0.68
CA VAL A 46 5.28 2.15 -1.43
C VAL A 46 6.31 1.30 -0.67
N VAL A 47 5.92 0.07 -0.34
CA VAL A 47 6.79 -0.94 0.26
C VAL A 47 7.02 -2.04 -0.76
N THR A 48 8.28 -2.36 -1.03
CA THR A 48 8.68 -3.47 -1.92
C THR A 48 9.23 -4.61 -1.10
N GLN A 49 8.69 -5.81 -1.32
CA GLN A 49 9.17 -7.06 -0.72
C GLN A 49 9.45 -8.10 -1.81
N PRO A 50 10.60 -8.78 -1.80
CA PRO A 50 10.85 -9.86 -2.75
C PRO A 50 10.11 -11.14 -2.33
N THR A 51 9.67 -11.92 -3.32
CA THR A 51 9.29 -13.32 -3.15
C THR A 51 10.52 -14.19 -2.82
N THR A 52 10.30 -15.47 -2.54
CA THR A 52 11.40 -16.45 -2.36
C THR A 52 12.31 -16.52 -3.60
N GLU A 53 11.71 -16.37 -4.78
CA GLU A 53 12.35 -16.41 -6.09
C GLU A 53 13.01 -15.07 -6.46
N GLY A 54 12.78 -14.02 -5.68
CA GLY A 54 13.33 -12.68 -5.87
C GLY A 54 12.50 -11.75 -6.75
N ASP A 55 11.30 -12.17 -7.17
CA ASP A 55 10.38 -11.31 -7.91
C ASP A 55 9.78 -10.26 -6.94
N PRO A 56 9.71 -8.97 -7.31
CA PRO A 56 9.22 -7.94 -6.41
C PRO A 56 7.69 -7.93 -6.34
N ILE A 57 7.16 -7.85 -5.11
CA ILE A 57 5.78 -7.45 -4.84
C ILE A 57 5.82 -6.04 -4.28
N ARG A 58 5.02 -5.13 -4.85
CA ARG A 58 4.91 -3.73 -4.38
C ARG A 58 3.57 -3.53 -3.70
N THR A 59 3.59 -3.14 -2.44
CA THR A 59 2.40 -2.76 -1.69
C THR A 59 2.35 -1.24 -1.54
N HIS A 60 1.30 -0.64 -2.09
CA HIS A 60 0.99 0.79 -1.95
C HIS A 60 0.04 0.96 -0.77
N TYR A 61 0.49 1.63 0.27
CA TYR A 61 -0.35 2.08 1.37
C TYR A 61 -0.72 3.53 1.15
N ARG A 62 -2.02 3.83 1.14
CA ARG A 62 -2.55 5.15 0.81
C ARG A 62 -3.47 5.65 1.89
N ARG A 63 -3.14 6.80 2.47
CA ARG A 63 -4.09 7.63 3.21
C ARG A 63 -4.81 8.50 2.18
N LEU A 64 -6.12 8.33 2.06
CA LEU A 64 -6.94 9.14 1.16
C LEU A 64 -7.64 10.24 1.97
N PRO A 65 -7.63 11.51 1.51
CA PRO A 65 -8.32 12.60 2.19
C PRO A 65 -9.78 12.27 2.49
N GLY A 66 -10.20 12.51 3.73
CA GLY A 66 -11.59 12.30 4.16
C GLY A 66 -12.04 10.83 4.23
N GLN A 67 -11.14 9.86 4.09
CA GLN A 67 -11.44 8.44 4.28
C GLN A 67 -10.77 7.89 5.55
N PRO A 68 -11.45 7.00 6.30
CA PRO A 68 -10.85 6.37 7.46
C PRO A 68 -9.75 5.37 7.07
N GLY A 69 -8.73 5.26 7.90
CA GLY A 69 -7.69 4.22 7.78
C GLY A 69 -6.84 4.37 6.52
N LEU A 70 -6.65 3.26 5.80
CA LEU A 70 -5.82 3.16 4.59
C LEU A 70 -6.52 2.41 3.46
N GLU A 71 -6.22 2.82 2.22
CA GLU A 71 -6.33 1.98 1.03
C GLU A 71 -5.01 1.21 0.84
N VAL A 72 -5.09 -0.09 0.58
CA VAL A 72 -3.95 -0.96 0.31
C VAL A 72 -4.08 -1.51 -1.11
N LEU A 73 -3.06 -1.27 -1.95
CA LEU A 73 -2.96 -1.88 -3.27
C LEU A 73 -1.75 -2.79 -3.33
N VAL A 74 -1.94 -4.03 -3.74
CA VAL A 74 -0.85 -5.00 -3.92
C VAL A 74 -0.65 -5.20 -5.42
N ASP A 75 0.54 -4.82 -5.90
CA ASP A 75 1.01 -5.06 -7.25
C ASP A 75 1.92 -6.28 -7.27
N SER A 76 1.34 -7.40 -7.71
CA SER A 76 2.04 -8.67 -7.92
C SER A 76 2.33 -8.92 -9.41
N THR A 77 2.29 -7.88 -10.26
CA THR A 77 2.41 -8.08 -11.73
C THR A 77 3.79 -8.57 -12.19
N ASP A 78 4.82 -8.36 -11.36
CA ASP A 78 6.17 -8.90 -11.60
C ASP A 78 6.38 -10.29 -10.96
N ASP A 79 5.47 -10.75 -10.10
CA ASP A 79 5.51 -12.10 -9.51
C ASP A 79 4.98 -13.13 -10.51
N LYS A 80 5.91 -13.84 -11.15
CA LYS A 80 5.62 -14.80 -12.22
C LYS A 80 4.84 -16.03 -11.74
N PHE A 81 4.91 -16.32 -10.44
CA PHE A 81 4.32 -17.53 -9.86
C PHE A 81 3.12 -17.23 -8.95
N GLY A 82 2.89 -15.96 -8.60
CA GLY A 82 1.76 -15.50 -7.80
C GLY A 82 0.52 -15.11 -8.62
N SER A 83 -0.27 -14.17 -8.08
CA SER A 83 -1.53 -13.74 -8.71
C SER A 83 -1.32 -13.03 -10.05
N GLY A 84 -0.16 -12.39 -10.25
CA GLY A 84 0.15 -11.64 -11.48
C GLY A 84 -0.77 -10.43 -11.69
N THR A 85 -1.51 -10.02 -10.65
CA THR A 85 -2.56 -9.02 -10.73
C THR A 85 -2.39 -7.92 -9.69
N TRP A 86 -3.17 -6.86 -9.86
CA TRP A 86 -3.39 -5.87 -8.83
C TRP A 86 -4.55 -6.28 -7.94
N GLU A 87 -4.35 -6.18 -6.63
CA GLU A 87 -5.38 -6.39 -5.62
C GLU A 87 -5.57 -5.09 -4.84
N ARG A 88 -6.82 -4.79 -4.45
CA ARG A 88 -7.18 -3.58 -3.71
C ARG A 88 -7.94 -3.97 -2.46
N GLN A 89 -7.63 -3.31 -1.34
CA GLN A 89 -8.36 -3.47 -0.10
C GLN A 89 -8.56 -2.11 0.58
N SER A 90 -9.69 -1.97 1.27
CA SER A 90 -9.95 -0.86 2.19
C SER A 90 -9.83 -1.36 3.63
N CYS A 91 -8.96 -0.72 4.40
CA CYS A 91 -8.65 -1.05 5.79
C CYS A 91 -8.98 0.16 6.67
N PRO A 92 -10.27 0.39 7.01
CA PRO A 92 -10.73 1.61 7.69
C PRO A 92 -10.26 1.73 9.15
N GLU A 93 -9.88 0.61 9.75
CA GLU A 93 -9.42 0.52 11.15
C GLU A 93 -7.89 0.63 11.27
N ALA A 94 -7.17 0.82 10.16
CA ALA A 94 -5.72 0.84 10.16
C ALA A 94 -5.16 1.98 11.03
N THR A 95 -4.37 1.62 12.04
CA THR A 95 -3.66 2.56 12.92
C THR A 95 -2.15 2.56 12.67
N SER A 96 -1.64 1.50 12.04
CA SER A 96 -0.25 1.37 11.60
C SER A 96 -0.16 0.31 10.49
N LEU A 97 1.01 0.16 9.86
CA LEU A 97 1.20 -0.93 8.89
C LEU A 97 1.25 -2.33 9.55
N ALA A 98 1.54 -2.39 10.86
CA ALA A 98 1.51 -3.63 11.63
C ALA A 98 0.10 -3.97 12.17
N ASP A 99 -0.82 -3.00 12.14
CA ASP A 99 -2.17 -3.12 12.66
C ASP A 99 -3.16 -2.45 11.69
N LEU A 100 -3.51 -3.20 10.64
CA LEU A 100 -4.44 -2.76 9.59
C LEU A 100 -5.93 -2.96 9.98
N GLY A 101 -6.20 -3.71 11.06
CA GLY A 101 -7.55 -4.12 11.42
C GLY A 101 -8.22 -4.96 10.32
N THR A 102 -9.54 -4.81 10.16
CA THR A 102 -10.31 -5.57 9.16
C THR A 102 -10.21 -4.91 7.78
N CYS A 103 -9.61 -5.62 6.82
CA CYS A 103 -9.51 -5.19 5.43
C CYS A 103 -10.56 -5.87 4.55
N HIS A 104 -11.16 -5.10 3.64
CA HIS A 104 -12.21 -5.57 2.74
C HIS A 104 -11.79 -5.38 1.28
N GLY A 105 -11.96 -6.40 0.45
CA GLY A 105 -11.74 -6.30 -1.00
C GLY A 105 -12.84 -5.49 -1.72
N PRO A 106 -12.69 -5.20 -3.02
CA PRO A 106 -13.77 -4.62 -3.80
C PRO A 106 -14.99 -5.53 -3.73
N SER A 107 -16.17 -4.96 -3.44
CA SER A 107 -17.45 -5.66 -3.51
C SER A 107 -17.85 -5.97 -4.96
#